data_AF-A0A7V3JLI1-F1
#
_entry.id   AF-A0A7V3JLI1-F1
#
_cell.length_a   1.000
_cell.length_b   1.000
_cell.length_c   1.000
_cell.angle_alpha   90.00
_cell.angle_beta   90.00
_cell.angle_gamma   90.00
#
_symmetry.space_group_name_H-M   'P 1'
#
loop_
_entity.id
_entity.type
_entity.pdbx_description
1 polymer ?
#
loop_
_entity_poly.entity_id
_entity_poly.type
_entity_poly.pdbx_seq_one_letter_code
_entity_poly.pdbx_strand_id
1 'polypeptide(L)'
;MAKKKAPSASSAPPSGWLDETREYPVIAEKARQLESFLAAVADGKIEKSEIDAQEQRVVQLMKEIEPQLPPDLHEKVGALLCELTAHTMMRMIYAFEEARPKAVFRG
;
A
#
# COMPACT_ATOMS: atom_id res chain seq x y z
N MET A 1 28.55 40.96 5.12
CA MET A 1 28.11 39.62 5.56
C MET A 1 26.87 39.22 4.75
N ALA A 2 27.02 38.39 3.73
CA ALA A 2 25.92 37.93 2.90
C ALA A 2 25.32 36.65 3.51
N LYS A 3 24.07 36.71 3.96
CA LYS A 3 23.31 35.54 4.42
C LYS A 3 23.12 34.58 3.24
N LYS A 4 23.82 33.44 3.25
CA LYS A 4 23.54 32.31 2.37
C LYS A 4 22.13 31.78 2.69
N LYS A 5 21.24 31.86 1.70
CA LYS A 5 19.91 31.25 1.72
C LYS A 5 20.12 29.73 1.70
N ALA A 6 19.64 29.03 2.73
CA ALA A 6 19.63 27.58 2.76
C ALA A 6 18.80 27.05 1.57
N PRO A 7 19.21 25.96 0.90
CA PRO A 7 18.40 25.37 -0.16
C PRO A 7 17.08 24.88 0.45
N SER A 8 15.97 25.37 -0.12
CA SER A 8 14.63 24.95 0.27
C SER A 8 14.47 23.45 0.08
N ALA A 9 13.84 22.81 1.06
CA ALA A 9 13.47 21.40 1.02
C ALA A 9 12.94 21.01 -0.37
N SER A 10 13.55 19.98 -0.94
CA SER A 10 13.29 19.50 -2.30
C SER A 10 11.80 19.31 -2.52
N SER A 11 11.29 19.96 -3.55
CA SER A 11 9.97 19.72 -4.15
C SER A 11 9.96 18.33 -4.77
N ALA A 12 9.75 17.29 -3.95
CA ALA A 12 9.41 15.98 -4.49
C ALA A 12 8.00 16.10 -5.13
N PRO A 13 7.80 15.63 -6.37
CA PRO A 13 6.47 15.57 -6.96
C PRO A 13 5.54 14.76 -6.04
N PRO A 14 4.22 15.05 -6.00
CA PRO A 14 3.28 14.25 -5.24
C PRO A 14 3.49 12.79 -5.63
N SER A 15 3.92 11.97 -4.67
CA SER A 15 4.45 10.64 -4.95
C SER A 15 3.44 9.86 -5.82
N GLY A 16 3.79 9.63 -7.10
CA GLY A 16 2.91 8.95 -8.05
C GLY A 16 2.57 7.53 -7.61
N TRP A 17 1.51 6.93 -8.14
CA TRP A 17 1.15 5.54 -7.85
C TRP A 17 2.13 4.51 -8.46
N LEU A 18 3.04 4.98 -9.32
CA LEU A 18 4.06 4.19 -10.00
C LEU A 18 5.46 4.70 -9.65
N ASP A 19 6.43 3.79 -9.71
CA ASP A 19 7.85 4.14 -9.78
C ASP A 19 8.18 4.59 -11.22
N GLU A 20 8.66 5.82 -11.36
CA GLU A 20 8.97 6.44 -12.67
C GLU A 20 10.10 5.72 -13.43
N THR A 21 10.91 4.90 -12.75
CA THR A 21 12.08 4.24 -13.35
C THR A 21 11.85 2.77 -13.68
N ARG A 22 10.88 2.10 -13.03
CA ARG A 22 10.71 0.65 -13.13
C ARG A 22 9.26 0.21 -13.40
N GLU A 23 8.33 1.15 -13.60
CA GLU A 23 6.93 0.90 -13.97
C GLU A 23 6.18 -0.09 -13.06
N TYR A 24 6.61 -0.24 -11.80
CA TYR A 24 5.89 -1.07 -10.81
C TYR A 24 5.03 -0.19 -9.90
N PRO A 25 3.89 -0.72 -9.39
CA PRO A 25 3.08 0.00 -8.43
C PRO A 25 3.82 0.14 -7.09
N VAL A 26 4.00 1.38 -6.62
CA VAL A 26 4.68 1.70 -5.34
C VAL A 26 3.71 1.76 -4.16
N ILE A 27 2.44 1.41 -4.38
CA ILE A 27 1.38 1.51 -3.37
C ILE A 27 1.67 0.59 -2.18
N ALA A 28 2.23 -0.60 -2.41
CA ALA A 28 2.58 -1.54 -1.35
C ALA A 28 3.75 -1.02 -0.48
N GLU A 29 4.73 -0.36 -1.07
CA GLU A 29 5.85 0.30 -0.38
C GLU A 29 5.32 1.42 0.51
N LYS A 30 4.42 2.24 -0.03
CA LYS A 30 3.78 3.33 0.72
C LYS A 30 2.89 2.81 1.84
N ALA A 31 2.14 1.73 1.60
CA ALA A 31 1.33 1.10 2.64
C ALA A 31 2.18 0.66 3.85
N ARG A 32 3.40 0.16 3.61
CA ARG A 32 4.35 -0.21 4.66
C ARG A 32 4.90 0.98 5.46
N GLN A 33 4.75 2.19 4.96
CA GLN A 33 5.15 3.44 5.63
C GLN A 33 3.99 4.09 6.39
N LEU A 34 2.77 3.58 6.28
CA LEU A 34 1.63 4.10 7.04
C LEU A 34 1.88 3.91 8.53
N GLU A 35 1.67 4.97 9.32
CA GLU A 35 1.79 4.90 10.79
C GLU A 35 0.89 3.81 11.37
N SER A 36 -0.32 3.64 10.83
CA SER A 36 -1.24 2.59 11.26
C SER A 36 -0.72 1.18 10.97
N PHE A 37 0.01 1.00 9.88
CA PHE A 37 0.64 -0.27 9.56
C PHE A 37 1.83 -0.53 10.49
N LEU A 38 2.72 0.47 10.63
CA LEU A 38 3.90 0.38 11.49
C LEU A 38 3.53 0.08 12.94
N ALA A 39 2.47 0.71 13.45
CA ALA A 39 1.94 0.45 14.79
C ALA A 39 1.45 -1.00 14.93
N ALA A 40 0.65 -1.49 13.97
CA ALA A 40 0.05 -2.83 14.03
C ALA A 40 1.06 -3.98 13.88
N VAL A 41 2.23 -3.73 13.29
CA VAL A 41 3.29 -4.75 13.15
C VAL A 41 4.37 -4.64 14.22
N ALA A 42 4.33 -3.62 15.08
CA ALA A 42 5.43 -3.28 15.99
C ALA A 42 5.75 -4.38 17.01
N ASP A 43 4.72 -5.09 17.48
CA ASP A 43 4.85 -6.19 18.44
C ASP A 43 4.93 -7.58 17.77
N GLY A 44 4.90 -7.62 16.43
CA GLY A 44 4.95 -8.83 15.64
C GLY A 44 3.63 -9.61 15.58
N LYS A 45 2.51 -9.08 16.09
CA LYS A 45 1.22 -9.76 16.10
C LYS A 45 0.07 -8.78 15.80
N ILE A 46 -0.51 -8.93 14.61
CA ILE A 46 -1.69 -8.16 14.26
C ILE A 46 -2.93 -8.72 14.96
N GLU A 47 -3.63 -7.88 15.71
CA GLU A 47 -4.86 -8.20 16.41
C GLU A 47 -6.12 -7.90 15.58
N LYS A 48 -7.24 -8.54 15.95
CA LYS A 48 -8.52 -8.34 15.27
C LYS A 48 -8.97 -6.88 15.29
N SER A 49 -8.82 -6.21 16.44
CA SER A 49 -9.15 -4.79 16.61
C SER A 49 -8.38 -3.88 15.65
N GLU A 50 -7.13 -4.23 15.32
CA GLU A 50 -6.29 -3.46 14.40
C GLU A 50 -6.72 -3.64 12.94
N ILE A 51 -7.16 -4.85 12.58
CA ILE A 51 -7.81 -5.12 11.29
C ILE A 51 -9.12 -4.36 11.18
N ASP A 52 -9.99 -4.44 12.18
CA ASP A 52 -11.27 -3.73 12.21
C ASP A 52 -11.06 -2.21 12.08
N ALA A 53 -10.05 -1.67 12.76
CA ALA A 53 -9.69 -0.25 12.65
C ALA A 53 -9.16 0.11 11.25
N GLN A 54 -8.39 -0.77 10.61
CA GLN A 54 -7.94 -0.57 9.24
C GLN A 54 -9.10 -0.61 8.24
N GLU A 55 -10.04 -1.54 8.40
CA GLU A 55 -11.25 -1.62 7.60
C GLU A 55 -12.10 -0.34 7.73
N GLN A 56 -12.29 0.16 8.95
CA GLN A 56 -13.00 1.43 9.17
C GLN A 56 -12.35 2.60 8.44
N ARG A 57 -11.01 2.69 8.44
CA ARG A 57 -10.29 3.72 7.67
C ARG A 57 -10.52 3.58 6.17
N VAL A 58 -10.48 2.36 5.63
CA VAL A 58 -10.74 2.09 4.20
C VAL A 58 -12.17 2.49 3.84
N VAL A 59 -13.16 2.06 4.61
CA VAL A 59 -14.58 2.41 4.38
C VAL A 59 -14.81 3.91 4.42
N GLN A 60 -14.19 4.61 5.38
CA GLN A 60 -14.29 6.06 5.49
C GLN A 60 -13.73 6.75 4.25
N LEU A 61 -12.54 6.34 3.78
CA LEU A 61 -11.93 6.89 2.57
C LEU A 61 -12.76 6.62 1.32
N MET A 62 -13.32 5.40 1.19
CA MET A 62 -14.19 5.07 0.05
C MET A 62 -15.42 5.97 0.03
N LYS A 63 -16.11 6.13 1.16
CA LYS A 63 -17.29 7.01 1.26
C LYS A 63 -16.98 8.47 0.96
N GLU A 64 -15.78 8.94 1.29
CA GLU A 64 -15.34 10.31 1.02
C GLU A 64 -14.98 10.52 -0.45
N ILE A 65 -14.25 9.59 -1.06
CA ILE A 65 -13.65 9.75 -2.39
C ILE A 65 -14.63 9.35 -3.50
N GLU A 66 -15.39 8.27 -3.30
CA GLU A 66 -16.27 7.69 -4.33
C GLU A 66 -17.25 8.70 -4.95
N PRO A 67 -17.93 9.58 -4.18
CA PRO A 67 -18.84 10.59 -4.75
C PRO A 67 -18.15 11.71 -5.55
N GLN A 68 -16.83 11.88 -5.40
CA GLN A 68 -16.05 12.89 -6.11
C GLN A 68 -15.62 12.43 -7.50
N LEU A 69 -15.78 11.14 -7.81
CA LEU A 69 -15.39 10.54 -9.07
C LEU A 69 -16.53 10.65 -10.09
N PRO A 70 -16.29 11.24 -11.28
CA PRO A 70 -17.22 11.11 -12.40
C PRO A 70 -17.47 9.64 -12.75
N PRO A 71 -18.64 9.24 -13.28
CA PRO A 71 -18.99 7.83 -13.53
C PRO A 71 -17.92 7.03 -14.28
N ASP A 72 -17.40 7.58 -15.39
CA ASP A 72 -16.35 6.92 -16.19
C ASP A 72 -15.03 6.75 -15.44
N LEU A 73 -14.73 7.67 -14.50
CA LEU A 73 -13.52 7.60 -13.68
C LEU A 73 -13.72 6.65 -12.49
N HIS A 74 -14.92 6.64 -11.91
CA HIS A 74 -15.33 5.72 -10.85
C HIS A 74 -15.12 4.28 -11.29
N GLU A 75 -15.60 3.91 -12.48
CA GLU A 75 -15.43 2.56 -13.02
C GLU A 75 -13.96 2.19 -13.18
N LYS A 76 -13.14 3.10 -13.73
CA LYS A 76 -11.69 2.86 -13.93
C LYS A 76 -10.92 2.74 -12.63
N VAL A 77 -11.22 3.60 -11.64
CA VAL A 77 -10.60 3.54 -10.32
C VAL A 77 -11.05 2.27 -9.59
N GLY A 78 -12.32 1.89 -9.71
CA GLY A 78 -12.84 0.63 -9.17
C GLY A 78 -12.10 -0.58 -9.75
N ALA A 79 -11.94 -0.65 -11.06
CA ALA A 79 -11.16 -1.71 -11.72
C ALA A 79 -9.71 -1.75 -11.21
N LEU A 80 -9.06 -0.58 -11.07
CA LEU A 80 -7.71 -0.50 -10.52
C LEU A 80 -7.61 -1.01 -9.08
N LEU A 81 -8.56 -0.65 -8.21
CA LEU A 81 -8.58 -1.12 -6.81
C LEU A 81 -8.75 -2.65 -6.74
N CYS A 82 -9.59 -3.22 -7.61
CA CYS A 82 -9.73 -4.67 -7.74
C CYS A 82 -8.43 -5.34 -8.17
N GLU A 83 -7.77 -4.83 -9.22
CA GLU A 83 -6.50 -5.37 -9.71
C GLU A 83 -5.37 -5.27 -8.68
N LEU A 84 -5.26 -4.14 -7.96
CA LEU A 84 -4.29 -3.98 -6.88
C LEU A 84 -4.52 -4.97 -5.72
N THR A 85 -5.79 -5.21 -5.38
CA THR A 85 -6.17 -6.15 -4.33
C THR A 85 -5.84 -7.58 -4.76
N ALA A 86 -6.23 -7.97 -5.97
CA ALA A 86 -5.92 -9.28 -6.54
C ALA A 86 -4.40 -9.50 -6.62
N HIS A 87 -3.65 -8.53 -7.13
CA HIS A 87 -2.19 -8.57 -7.19
C HIS A 87 -1.56 -8.77 -5.81
N THR A 88 -2.06 -8.06 -4.80
CA THR A 88 -1.57 -8.19 -3.41
C THR A 88 -1.83 -9.60 -2.87
N MET A 89 -3.03 -10.13 -3.06
CA MET A 89 -3.39 -11.50 -2.65
C MET A 89 -2.53 -12.54 -3.36
N MET A 90 -2.35 -12.42 -4.68
CA MET A 90 -1.50 -13.33 -5.46
C MET A 90 -0.04 -13.29 -4.97
N ARG A 91 0.52 -12.10 -4.70
CA ARG A 91 1.87 -11.96 -4.15
C ARG A 91 2.02 -12.62 -2.79
N MET A 92 1.02 -12.47 -1.91
CA MET A 92 1.03 -13.13 -0.60
C MET A 92 0.99 -14.65 -0.76
N ILE A 93 0.08 -15.17 -1.58
CA ILE A 93 -0.03 -16.61 -1.86
C ILE A 93 1.28 -17.17 -2.41
N TYR A 94 1.85 -16.51 -3.42
CA TYR A 94 3.14 -16.88 -4.00
C TYR A 94 4.26 -16.91 -2.95
N ALA A 95 4.35 -15.88 -2.10
CA ALA A 95 5.34 -15.82 -1.03
C ALA A 95 5.18 -16.95 0.00
N PHE A 96 3.94 -17.30 0.35
CA PHE A 96 3.66 -18.44 1.23
C PHE A 96 4.06 -19.77 0.59
N GLU A 97 3.82 -19.95 -0.71
CA GLU A 97 4.23 -21.16 -1.44
C GLU A 97 5.75 -21.31 -1.51
N GLU A 98 6.48 -20.23 -1.81
CA GLU A 98 7.94 -20.22 -1.84
C GLU A 98 8.56 -20.47 -0.45
N ALA A 99 7.91 -20.00 0.62
CA ALA A 99 8.36 -20.22 2.00
C ALA A 99 8.10 -21.65 2.51
N ARG A 100 7.30 -22.47 1.82
CA ARG A 100 7.04 -23.85 2.24
C ARG A 100 8.32 -24.68 2.11
N PRO A 101 8.81 -25.32 3.21
CA PRO A 101 9.97 -26.19 3.11
C PRO A 101 9.65 -27.38 2.21
N LYS A 102 10.45 -27.57 1.15
CA LYS A 102 10.43 -28.76 0.29
C LYS A 102 11.08 -29.94 1.03
N ALA A 103 10.47 -30.39 2.12
CA ALA A 103 10.97 -31.52 2.88
C ALA A 103 10.74 -32.81 2.06
N VAL A 104 11.80 -33.29 1.39
CA VAL A 104 11.85 -34.68 0.93
C VAL A 104 12.24 -35.52 2.13
N PHE A 105 11.28 -36.22 2.73
CA PHE A 105 11.56 -37.23 3.74
C PHE A 105 12.47 -38.31 3.12
N ARG A 106 13.72 -38.34 3.56
CA ARG A 106 14.64 -39.46 3.32
C ARG A 106 14.76 -40.18 4.65
N GLY A 107 13.94 -41.21 4.81
CA GLY A 107 14.03 -42.15 5.93
C GLY A 107 15.36 -42.89 5.93
#